data_AF-A0A0K2ZP36-F1
#
_entry.id   AF-A0A0K2ZP36-F1
#
_cell.length_a   1.000
_cell.length_b   1.000
_cell.length_c   1.000
_cell.angle_alpha   90.00
_cell.angle_beta   90.00
_cell.angle_gamma   90.00
#
_symmetry.space_group_name_H-M   'P 1'
#
loop_
_entity.id
_entity.type
_entity.pdbx_description
1 polymer ?
#
loop_
_entity_poly.entity_id
_entity_poly.type
_entity_poly.pdbx_seq_one_letter_code
_entity_poly.pdbx_strand_id
1 'polypeptide(L)' 'MQRYARTADDAYAYQAKRFGYAATLCATGEGFVRDYPWLWTAEA' A
#
# COMPACT_ATOMS: atom_id res chain seq x y z
N MET A 1 7.87 -13.20 -2.46
CA MET A 1 8.61 -11.94 -2.62
C MET A 1 7.60 -10.80 -2.71
N GLN A 2 7.76 -9.81 -1.83
CA GLN A 2 7.02 -8.56 -1.84
C GLN A 2 7.97 -7.45 -2.31
N ARG A 3 7.45 -6.48 -3.06
CA ARG A 3 8.22 -5.33 -3.54
C ARG A 3 7.45 -4.05 -3.22
N TYR A 4 8.20 -3.05 -2.76
CA TYR A 4 7.70 -1.72 -2.49
C TYR A 4 8.52 -0.72 -3.30
N ALA A 5 7.84 0.28 -3.86
CA ALA A 5 8.45 1.45 -4.43
C ALA A 5 7.67 2.68 -3.96
N ARG A 6 8.37 3.66 -3.37
CA ARG A 6 7.75 4.93 -3.00
C ARG A 6 7.46 5.72 -4.28
N THR A 7 6.21 6.11 -4.47
CA THR A 7 5.77 6.87 -5.66
C THR A 7 5.37 8.31 -5.32
N ALA A 8 4.99 8.55 -4.07
CA ALA A 8 4.80 9.88 -3.49
C ALA A 8 5.14 9.84 -2.00
N ASP A 9 5.00 10.98 -1.30
CA ASP A 9 5.30 11.02 0.14
C ASP A 9 4.42 10.08 0.96
N ASP A 10 3.16 9.94 0.57
CA ASP A 10 2.12 9.14 1.23
C ASP A 10 1.68 7.93 0.38
N ALA A 11 2.38 7.61 -0.72
CA ALA A 11 1.97 6.55 -1.65
C ALA A 11 3.09 5.58 -2.00
N TYR A 12 2.76 4.29 -1.99
CA TYR A 12 3.69 3.20 -2.26
C TYR A 12 3.09 2.20 -3.25
N ALA A 13 3.76 2.01 -4.39
CA ALA A 13 3.47 0.90 -5.27
C ALA A 13 3.92 -0.40 -4.59
N TYR A 14 2.95 -1.28 -4.34
CA TYR A 14 3.18 -2.57 -3.70
C TYR A 14 2.84 -3.71 -4.64
N GLN A 15 3.70 -4.74 -4.64
CA GLN A 15 3.48 -5.96 -5.39
C GLN A 15 3.76 -7.18 -4.53
N ALA A 16 2.79 -8.09 -4.45
CA ALA A 16 2.91 -9.41 -3.84
C ALA A 16 2.74 -10.50 -4.90
N LYS A 17 3.84 -10.86 -5.58
CA LYS A 17 3.83 -11.82 -6.70
C LYS A 17 3.17 -13.16 -6.35
N ARG A 18 3.33 -13.64 -5.12
CA ARG A 18 2.73 -14.90 -4.64
C ARG A 18 1.20 -14.89 -4.71
N PHE A 19 0.58 -13.72 -4.56
CA PHE A 19 -0.87 -13.56 -4.50
C PHE A 19 -1.45 -12.93 -5.76
N GLY A 20 -0.62 -12.69 -6.79
CA GLY A 20 -1.06 -11.95 -7.99
C GLY A 20 -1.54 -10.54 -7.69
N TYR A 21 -1.18 -9.96 -6.54
CA TYR A 21 -1.69 -8.68 -6.07
C TYR A 21 -0.68 -7.57 -6.35
N ALA A 22 -1.16 -6.48 -6.94
CA ALA A 22 -0.42 -5.25 -7.12
C ALA A 22 -1.37 -4.05 -7.00
N ALA A 23 -1.02 -3.08 -6.15
CA ALA A 23 -1.82 -1.88 -5.92
C ALA A 23 -0.94 -0.75 -5.36
N THR A 24 -1.46 0.47 -5.40
CA THR A 24 -0.88 1.59 -4.67
C THR A 24 -1.46 1.61 -3.26
N LEU A 25 -0.61 1.54 -2.25
CA LEU A 25 -0.99 1.72 -0.85
C LEU A 25 -0.86 3.19 -0.51
N CYS A 26 -1.85 3.73 0.22
CA CYS A 26 -1.77 5.06 0.80
C CYS A 26 -1.42 4.95 2.28
N ALA A 27 -0.46 5.75 2.73
CA ALA A 27 -0.01 5.79 4.12
C ALA A 27 -0.34 7.13 4.79
N THR A 28 -0.37 7.15 6.12
CA THR A 28 -0.35 8.38 6.91
C THR A 28 1.05 8.99 6.88
N GLY A 29 1.19 10.25 7.33
CA GLY A 29 2.50 10.90 7.48
C GLY A 29 3.46 10.18 8.46
N GLU A 30 2.92 9.30 9.30
CA GLU A 30 3.67 8.46 10.25
C GLU A 30 4.10 7.11 9.64
N GLY A 31 3.68 6.82 8.41
CA GLY A 31 4.04 5.60 7.69
C GLY A 31 3.10 4.41 7.88
N PHE A 32 1.95 4.59 8.54
CA PHE A 32 0.93 3.54 8.65
C PHE A 32 0.06 3.50 7.40
N VAL A 33 -0.23 2.32 6.86
CA VAL A 33 -1.20 2.20 5.76
C VAL A 33 -2.56 2.70 6.23
N ARG A 34 -3.15 3.62 5.47
CA ARG A 34 -4.52 4.13 5.64
C ARG A 34 -5.47 3.50 4.63
N ASP A 35 -5.01 3.25 3.42
CA ASP A 35 -5.80 2.57 2.39
C ASP A 35 -5.00 1.42 1.77
N TYR A 36 -5.58 0.23 1.87
CA TYR A 36 -5.07 -1.00 1.30
C TYR A 36 -6.14 -1.54 0.33
N PRO A 37 -6.09 -1.14 -0.95
CA PRO A 37 -7.18 -1.39 -1.88
C PRO A 37 -7.69 -2.82 -1.88
N TRP A 38 -9.01 -2.96 -1.71
CA TRP A 38 -9.76 -4.23 -1.76
C TRP A 38 -9.52 -5.19 -0.60
N LEU A 39 -8.62 -4.86 0.32
CA LEU A 39 -8.37 -5.68 1.51
C LEU A 39 -8.78 -4.97 2.80
N TRP A 40 -8.45 -3.69 2.92
CA TRP A 40 -8.64 -2.97 4.17
C TRP A 40 -8.54 -1.44 3.99
N THR A 41 -9.32 -0.70 4.77
CA THR A 41 -9.23 0.76 4.86
C THR A 41 -9.35 1.14 6.33
N ALA A 42 -8.57 2.13 6.78
CA ALA A 42 -8.65 2.65 8.14
C ALA A 42 -10.02 3.29 8.39
N GLU A 43 -10.57 3.09 9.60
CA GLU A 43 -11.73 3.85 10.05
C GLU A 43 -11.35 5.32 10.30
N ALA A 44 -12.33 6.21 10.12
CA ALA A 44 -12.15 7.66 10.21
C ALA A 44 -12.08 8.17 11.65
#